data_AF-A0A7X2X2E5-F1
#
_entry.id   AF-A0A7X2X2E5-F1
#
_cell.length_a   1.000
_cell.length_b   1.000
_cell.length_c   1.000
_cell.angle_alpha   90.00
_cell.angle_beta   90.00
_cell.angle_gamma   90.00
#
_symmetry.space_group_name_H-M   'P 1'
#
loop_
_entity.id
_entity.type
_entity.pdbx_description
1 polymer ?
#
loop_
_entity_poly.entity_id
_entity_poly.type
_entity_poly.pdbx_seq_one_letter_code
_entity_poly.pdbx_strand_id
1 'polypeptide(L)'
;MKKSIFKASFEESLNLEDDGFVKLQQEQHDKTAKFFKNGHASLWFRIRSFILSLIFPVGFNFFLLIVSMEFHESKTLTLPIAKHESLTVNVFLILVLIWLSFVVIGKWVKRAYLLPYRYQFHVFTFLVWFILEIDLVVFDILLANLSTAEIIAIYGIMMIATYMLFTIALAGLRKLMYAEASEDTFLNKIAKMISLYGMAILGIGIIIKHILGIFSLDVSTSIKAFGFLLLWIFCNIVVLAVSAFIGLPYFLQAYYKWKYPEEYRNWEGKSVEEWYGKQYLNKHKELLKNG
;
A
#
# COMPACT_ATOMS: atom_id res chain seq x y z
N MET A 1 13.21 -17.32 20.94
CA MET A 1 12.34 -16.20 20.52
C MET A 1 12.46 -16.01 19.02
N LYS A 2 11.37 -15.78 18.29
CA LYS A 2 11.44 -15.42 16.86
C LYS A 2 12.19 -14.08 16.72
N LYS A 3 13.24 -14.02 15.90
CA LYS A 3 13.99 -12.78 15.67
C LYS A 3 13.07 -11.73 15.03
N SER A 4 13.08 -10.51 15.54
CA SER A 4 12.30 -9.39 14.97
C SER A 4 12.86 -9.02 13.59
N ILE A 5 12.01 -8.77 12.59
CA ILE A 5 12.44 -8.37 11.24
C ILE A 5 13.14 -7.00 11.17
N PHE A 6 13.21 -6.24 12.27
CA PHE A 6 13.86 -4.92 12.35
C PHE A 6 15.28 -4.98 12.96
N LYS A 7 15.69 -6.16 13.42
CA LYS A 7 16.94 -6.39 14.14
C LYS A 7 18.03 -7.08 13.30
N ALA A 8 17.82 -7.26 11.99
CA ALA A 8 18.80 -7.90 11.14
C ALA A 8 20.10 -7.09 11.08
N SER A 9 21.23 -7.80 10.95
CA SER A 9 22.52 -7.20 10.58
C SER A 9 22.47 -6.64 9.15
N PHE A 10 23.53 -5.93 8.75
CA PHE A 10 23.66 -5.48 7.37
C PHE A 10 23.64 -6.68 6.41
N GLU A 11 24.45 -7.71 6.68
CA GLU A 11 24.56 -8.93 5.85
C GLU A 11 23.24 -9.69 5.78
N GLU A 12 22.55 -9.86 6.91
CA GLU A 12 21.22 -10.50 6.96
C GLU A 12 20.18 -9.67 6.16
N SER A 13 20.29 -8.34 6.17
CA SER A 13 19.38 -7.45 5.43
C SER A 13 19.59 -7.46 3.92
N LEU A 14 20.80 -7.80 3.43
CA LEU A 14 21.06 -7.95 1.99
C LEU A 14 20.22 -9.06 1.36
N ASN A 15 19.84 -10.08 2.13
CA ASN A 15 18.97 -11.16 1.65
C ASN A 15 17.56 -10.64 1.24
N LEU A 16 17.15 -9.44 1.64
CA LEU A 16 15.90 -8.82 1.14
C LEU A 16 15.94 -8.52 -0.36
N GLU A 17 17.14 -8.30 -0.93
CA GLU A 17 17.31 -8.11 -2.37
C GLU A 17 16.93 -9.37 -3.17
N ASP A 18 16.90 -10.54 -2.52
CA ASP A 18 16.48 -11.80 -3.12
C ASP A 18 14.98 -12.06 -3.08
N ASP A 19 14.20 -11.21 -2.40
CA ASP A 19 12.75 -11.32 -2.38
C ASP A 19 12.15 -11.10 -3.78
N GLY A 20 11.30 -12.03 -4.22
CA GLY A 20 10.69 -11.98 -5.54
C GLY A 20 9.82 -10.74 -5.76
N PHE A 21 9.10 -10.26 -4.73
CA PHE A 21 8.30 -9.05 -4.84
C PHE A 21 9.16 -7.79 -4.79
N VAL A 22 10.24 -7.77 -4.00
CA VAL A 22 11.22 -6.66 -4.04
C VAL A 22 11.83 -6.56 -5.43
N LYS A 23 12.25 -7.67 -6.05
CA LYS A 23 12.75 -7.69 -7.44
C LYS A 23 11.73 -7.14 -8.43
N LEU A 24 10.46 -7.53 -8.31
CA LEU A 24 9.37 -6.99 -9.14
C LEU A 24 9.18 -5.47 -8.95
N GLN A 25 9.32 -4.98 -7.72
CA GLN A 25 9.21 -3.54 -7.44
C GLN A 25 10.46 -2.75 -7.83
N GLN A 26 11.61 -3.39 -7.92
CA GLN A 26 12.88 -2.74 -8.19
C GLN A 26 12.86 -2.00 -9.54
N GLU A 27 12.26 -2.57 -10.58
CA GLU A 27 12.14 -1.89 -11.88
C GLU A 27 11.38 -0.55 -11.76
N GLN A 28 10.28 -0.54 -10.99
CA GLN A 28 9.49 0.66 -10.78
C GLN A 28 10.20 1.66 -9.84
N HIS A 29 10.93 1.15 -8.84
CA HIS A 29 11.82 1.95 -8.00
C HIS A 29 12.86 2.67 -8.84
N ASP A 30 13.57 1.95 -9.71
CA ASP A 30 14.64 2.50 -10.55
C ASP A 30 14.11 3.53 -11.55
N LYS A 31 12.93 3.28 -12.14
CA LYS A 31 12.21 4.27 -12.97
C LYS A 31 11.91 5.54 -12.17
N THR A 32 11.49 5.40 -10.92
CA THR A 32 11.21 6.53 -10.03
C THR A 32 12.51 7.27 -9.63
N ALA A 33 13.58 6.53 -9.36
CA ALA A 33 14.88 7.06 -8.95
C ALA A 33 15.49 8.00 -10.00
N LYS A 34 15.28 7.72 -11.29
CA LYS A 34 15.76 8.57 -12.40
C LYS A 34 15.25 10.02 -12.35
N PHE A 35 14.14 10.28 -11.67
CA PHE A 35 13.61 11.64 -11.51
C PHE A 35 14.31 12.44 -10.41
N PHE A 36 15.13 11.79 -9.58
CA PHE A 36 15.90 12.43 -8.52
C PHE A 36 17.37 12.50 -8.92
N LYS A 37 17.89 13.73 -9.07
CA LYS A 37 19.31 14.00 -9.36
C LYS A 37 19.88 14.90 -8.26
N ASN A 38 21.02 14.52 -7.70
CA ASN A 38 21.73 15.29 -6.65
C ASN A 38 20.84 15.65 -5.43
N GLY A 39 19.91 14.76 -5.06
CA GLY A 39 18.95 14.99 -3.97
C GLY A 39 17.73 15.84 -4.36
N HIS A 40 17.57 16.19 -5.63
CA HIS A 40 16.46 16.99 -6.13
C HIS A 40 15.60 16.23 -7.13
N ALA A 41 14.29 16.25 -6.93
CA ALA A 41 13.33 15.93 -7.98
C ALA A 41 13.48 16.92 -9.15
N SER A 42 13.40 16.46 -10.39
CA SER A 42 13.32 17.35 -11.56
C SER A 42 12.09 18.26 -11.46
N LEU A 43 12.16 19.47 -12.04
CA LEU A 43 11.05 20.42 -12.00
C LEU A 43 9.77 19.81 -12.60
N TRP A 44 9.90 19.16 -13.75
CA TRP A 44 8.79 18.47 -14.41
C TRP A 44 8.19 17.36 -13.54
N PHE A 45 9.03 16.58 -12.85
CA PHE A 45 8.54 15.55 -11.94
C PHE A 45 7.74 16.17 -10.78
N ARG A 46 8.21 17.28 -10.19
CA ARG A 46 7.46 17.98 -9.12
C ARG A 46 6.11 18.49 -9.59
N ILE A 47 6.07 19.12 -10.78
CA ILE A 47 4.81 19.62 -11.38
C ILE A 47 3.87 18.44 -11.62
N ARG A 48 4.35 17.38 -12.27
CA ARG A 48 3.57 16.16 -12.51
C ARG A 48 3.04 15.57 -11.20
N SER A 49 3.89 15.39 -10.19
CA SER A 49 3.49 14.83 -8.89
C SER A 49 2.47 15.72 -8.18
N PHE A 50 2.59 17.04 -8.28
CA PHE A 50 1.61 17.98 -7.74
C PHE A 50 0.25 17.83 -8.43
N ILE A 51 0.22 17.81 -9.77
CA ILE A 51 -1.02 17.60 -10.55
C ILE A 51 -1.65 16.25 -10.20
N LEU A 52 -0.87 15.17 -10.17
CA LEU A 52 -1.37 13.85 -9.80
C LEU A 52 -1.91 13.83 -8.36
N SER A 53 -1.30 14.56 -7.43
CA SER A 53 -1.78 14.65 -6.05
C SER A 53 -3.13 15.37 -5.97
N LEU A 54 -3.37 16.38 -6.82
CA LEU A 54 -4.67 17.05 -6.90
C LEU A 54 -5.75 16.16 -7.54
N ILE A 55 -5.40 15.41 -8.60
CA ILE A 55 -6.37 14.56 -9.30
C ILE A 55 -6.77 13.36 -8.45
N PHE A 56 -5.79 12.66 -7.87
CA PHE A 56 -6.02 11.38 -7.22
C PHE A 56 -6.40 11.57 -5.73
N PRO A 57 -5.46 11.88 -4.81
CA PRO A 57 -5.79 12.08 -3.39
C PRO A 57 -6.88 13.09 -3.08
N VAL A 58 -7.03 14.15 -3.88
CA VAL A 58 -8.06 15.17 -3.64
C VAL A 58 -9.27 14.94 -4.54
N GLY A 59 -9.08 14.88 -5.86
CA GLY A 59 -10.17 14.78 -6.82
C GLY A 59 -10.96 13.47 -6.75
N PHE A 60 -10.30 12.31 -6.79
CA PHE A 60 -11.00 11.02 -6.76
C PHE A 60 -11.64 10.73 -5.40
N ASN A 61 -10.99 11.13 -4.31
CA ASN A 61 -11.57 11.05 -2.97
C ASN A 61 -12.78 11.98 -2.81
N PHE A 62 -12.69 13.20 -3.34
CA PHE A 62 -13.83 14.11 -3.38
C PHE A 62 -14.98 13.54 -4.22
N PHE A 63 -14.68 12.81 -5.30
CA PHE A 63 -15.69 12.09 -6.06
C PHE A 63 -16.37 10.99 -5.23
N LEU A 64 -15.65 10.29 -4.35
CA LEU A 64 -16.28 9.33 -3.41
C LEU A 64 -17.23 10.03 -2.44
N LEU A 65 -16.88 11.22 -1.94
CA LEU A 65 -17.78 12.02 -1.13
C LEU A 65 -19.05 12.38 -1.91
N ILE A 66 -18.93 12.82 -3.17
CA ILE A 66 -20.10 13.11 -4.02
C ILE A 66 -20.97 11.85 -4.19
N VAL A 67 -20.35 10.70 -4.47
CA VAL A 67 -21.08 9.43 -4.60
C VAL A 67 -21.81 9.07 -3.30
N SER A 68 -21.16 9.27 -2.14
CA SER A 68 -21.79 9.06 -0.84
C SER A 68 -23.03 9.93 -0.66
N MET A 69 -22.91 11.23 -0.93
CA MET A 69 -24.03 12.18 -0.82
C MET A 69 -25.17 11.82 -1.79
N GLU A 70 -24.85 11.52 -3.05
CA GLU A 70 -25.84 11.12 -4.06
C GLU A 70 -26.59 9.85 -3.65
N PHE A 71 -25.90 8.86 -3.06
CA PHE A 71 -26.57 7.65 -2.56
C PHE A 71 -27.58 7.95 -1.45
N HIS A 72 -27.28 8.89 -0.56
CA HIS A 72 -28.18 9.25 0.54
C HIS A 72 -29.35 10.15 0.11
N GLU A 73 -29.19 10.93 -0.96
CA GLU A 73 -30.29 11.72 -1.55
C GLU A 73 -31.14 10.91 -2.55
N SER A 74 -30.60 9.82 -3.10
CA SER A 74 -31.25 9.04 -4.15
C SER A 74 -32.54 8.37 -3.68
N LYS A 75 -33.63 8.61 -4.43
CA LYS A 75 -34.92 7.93 -4.25
C LYS A 75 -35.03 6.62 -5.02
N THR A 76 -34.06 6.34 -5.89
CA THR A 76 -34.08 5.21 -6.84
C THR A 76 -32.96 4.20 -6.56
N LEU A 77 -32.25 4.36 -5.44
CA LEU A 77 -31.19 3.43 -5.06
C LEU A 77 -31.78 2.04 -4.82
N THR A 78 -31.27 1.04 -5.53
CA THR A 78 -31.79 -0.34 -5.49
C THR A 78 -31.50 -1.03 -4.15
N LEU A 79 -30.43 -0.64 -3.47
CA LEU A 79 -30.06 -1.16 -2.16
C LEU A 79 -30.36 -0.11 -1.08
N PRO A 80 -31.00 -0.50 0.03
CA PRO A 80 -31.11 0.36 1.20
C PRO A 80 -29.75 0.91 1.65
N ILE A 81 -29.73 2.15 2.13
CA ILE A 81 -28.55 2.80 2.72
C ILE A 81 -28.91 3.37 4.09
N ALA A 82 -27.94 3.44 4.99
CA ALA A 82 -28.15 3.96 6.34
C ALA A 82 -28.66 5.41 6.29
N LYS A 83 -29.42 5.80 7.32
CA LYS A 83 -29.91 7.18 7.42
C LYS A 83 -28.78 8.19 7.67
N HIS A 84 -27.72 7.75 8.32
CA HIS A 84 -26.59 8.59 8.67
C HIS A 84 -25.41 8.23 7.78
N GLU A 85 -24.84 9.25 7.16
CA GLU A 85 -23.65 9.14 6.30
C GLU A 85 -22.41 8.90 7.16
N SER A 86 -21.66 7.83 6.87
CA SER A 86 -20.35 7.62 7.49
C SER A 86 -19.28 8.53 6.86
N LEU A 87 -19.33 8.72 5.54
CA LEU A 87 -18.44 9.64 4.81
C LEU A 87 -19.07 11.05 4.70
N THR A 88 -19.15 11.76 5.82
CA THR A 88 -19.58 13.17 5.80
C THR A 88 -18.49 14.09 5.25
N VAL A 89 -18.85 15.33 4.87
CA VAL A 89 -17.89 16.39 4.51
C VAL A 89 -16.83 16.60 5.61
N ASN A 90 -17.23 16.60 6.89
CA ASN A 90 -16.31 16.77 8.00
C ASN A 90 -15.34 15.60 8.12
N VAL A 91 -15.85 14.37 7.98
CA VAL A 91 -15.02 13.17 7.96
C VAL A 91 -14.02 13.29 6.81
N PHE A 92 -14.48 13.52 5.58
CA PHE A 92 -13.61 13.73 4.41
C PHE A 92 -12.53 14.81 4.64
N LEU A 93 -12.85 15.96 5.25
CA LEU A 93 -11.86 17.01 5.52
C LEU A 93 -10.83 16.60 6.57
N ILE A 94 -11.27 16.02 7.69
CA ILE A 94 -10.37 15.46 8.72
C ILE A 94 -9.44 14.45 8.07
N LEU A 95 -10.03 13.61 7.26
CA LEU A 95 -9.38 12.58 6.51
C LEU A 95 -8.26 13.24 5.64
N VAL A 96 -8.59 14.16 4.73
CA VAL A 96 -7.62 14.81 3.83
C VAL A 96 -6.49 15.49 4.62
N LEU A 97 -6.81 16.10 5.77
CA LEU A 97 -5.81 16.71 6.66
C LEU A 97 -4.82 15.69 7.23
N ILE A 98 -5.28 14.49 7.60
CA ILE A 98 -4.40 13.39 8.04
C ILE A 98 -3.45 13.01 6.92
N TRP A 99 -3.94 12.81 5.70
CA TRP A 99 -3.08 12.48 4.56
C TRP A 99 -2.06 13.58 4.26
N LEU A 100 -2.48 14.85 4.27
CA LEU A 100 -1.58 16.00 4.11
C LEU A 100 -0.51 16.05 5.20
N SER A 101 -0.83 15.66 6.44
CA SER A 101 0.15 15.57 7.52
C SER A 101 1.25 14.56 7.20
N PHE A 102 0.92 13.39 6.63
CA PHE A 102 1.90 12.41 6.17
C PHE A 102 2.77 12.96 5.03
N VAL A 103 2.19 13.71 4.10
CA VAL A 103 2.93 14.42 3.05
C VAL A 103 3.95 15.39 3.64
N VAL A 104 3.55 16.15 4.66
CA VAL A 104 4.43 17.10 5.35
C VAL A 104 5.54 16.38 6.12
N ILE A 105 5.22 15.33 6.88
CA ILE A 105 6.20 14.51 7.62
C ILE A 105 7.22 13.91 6.66
N GLY A 106 6.77 13.41 5.51
CA GLY A 106 7.66 12.85 4.47
C GLY A 106 8.74 13.84 4.01
N LYS A 107 8.51 15.15 4.08
CA LYS A 107 9.52 16.17 3.69
C LYS A 107 10.77 16.16 4.59
N TRP A 108 10.75 15.50 5.73
CA TRP A 108 11.93 15.30 6.57
C TRP A 108 12.94 14.32 5.95
N VAL A 109 12.48 13.42 5.07
CA VAL A 109 13.34 12.51 4.33
C VAL A 109 14.00 13.24 3.15
N LYS A 110 15.30 13.54 3.28
CA LYS A 110 16.05 14.37 2.31
C LYS A 110 17.26 13.69 1.66
N ARG A 111 17.68 12.52 2.15
CA ARG A 111 18.80 11.75 1.59
C ARG A 111 18.39 11.19 0.22
N ALA A 112 19.23 11.34 -0.79
CA ALA A 112 18.85 11.04 -2.18
C ALA A 112 18.36 9.60 -2.39
N TYR A 113 19.05 8.61 -1.82
CA TYR A 113 18.66 7.20 -1.90
C TYR A 113 17.27 6.87 -1.31
N LEU A 114 16.72 7.72 -0.45
CA LEU A 114 15.39 7.54 0.16
C LEU A 114 14.26 8.27 -0.56
N LEU A 115 14.57 9.20 -1.46
CA LEU A 115 13.55 10.02 -2.12
C LEU A 115 12.56 9.21 -2.98
N PRO A 116 12.97 8.14 -3.69
CA PRO A 116 12.04 7.29 -4.43
C PRO A 116 11.10 6.54 -3.48
N TYR A 117 11.62 6.00 -2.37
CA TYR A 117 10.80 5.35 -1.34
C TYR A 117 9.79 6.31 -0.72
N ARG A 118 10.19 7.57 -0.44
CA ARG A 118 9.27 8.61 0.03
C ARG A 118 8.13 8.86 -0.97
N TYR A 119 8.45 8.97 -2.26
CA TYR A 119 7.43 9.15 -3.30
C TYR A 119 6.44 7.98 -3.30
N GLN A 120 6.95 6.75 -3.31
CA GLN A 120 6.12 5.54 -3.28
C GLN A 120 5.31 5.42 -1.98
N PHE A 121 5.85 5.86 -0.85
CA PHE A 121 5.12 5.91 0.42
C PHE A 121 3.88 6.82 0.32
N HIS A 122 4.00 7.99 -0.31
CA HIS A 122 2.84 8.88 -0.51
C HIS A 122 1.80 8.29 -1.46
N VAL A 123 2.23 7.62 -2.54
CA VAL A 123 1.31 6.90 -3.44
C VAL A 123 0.61 5.76 -2.71
N PHE A 124 1.36 4.96 -1.97
CA PHE A 124 0.86 3.81 -1.24
C PHE A 124 -0.15 4.22 -0.15
N THR A 125 0.20 5.23 0.66
CA THR A 125 -0.70 5.77 1.69
C THR A 125 -1.96 6.38 1.08
N PHE A 126 -1.88 7.05 -0.07
CA PHE A 126 -3.06 7.49 -0.81
C PHE A 126 -3.96 6.32 -1.27
N LEU A 127 -3.40 5.20 -1.72
CA LEU A 127 -4.21 4.06 -2.17
C LEU A 127 -4.95 3.40 -1.00
N VAL A 128 -4.26 3.15 0.11
CA VAL A 128 -4.88 2.66 1.36
C VAL A 128 -6.01 3.60 1.79
N TRP A 129 -5.76 4.89 1.61
CA TRP A 129 -6.68 5.93 1.96
C TRP A 129 -7.96 5.98 1.12
N PHE A 130 -7.82 5.90 -0.20
CA PHE A 130 -8.96 5.81 -1.12
C PHE A 130 -9.86 4.60 -0.81
N ILE A 131 -9.26 3.47 -0.43
CA ILE A 131 -10.01 2.26 -0.03
C ILE A 131 -10.76 2.48 1.28
N LEU A 132 -10.16 3.16 2.27
CA LEU A 132 -10.83 3.49 3.51
C LEU A 132 -12.10 4.33 3.28
N GLU A 133 -12.06 5.30 2.36
CA GLU A 133 -13.26 6.08 2.03
C GLU A 133 -14.32 5.24 1.31
N ILE A 134 -13.93 4.33 0.41
CA ILE A 134 -14.86 3.35 -0.17
C ILE A 134 -15.51 2.50 0.93
N ASP A 135 -14.72 2.03 1.90
CA ASP A 135 -15.22 1.23 3.01
C ASP A 135 -16.24 1.98 3.86
N LEU A 136 -16.08 3.29 4.07
CA LEU A 136 -17.08 4.11 4.76
C LEU A 136 -18.40 4.17 3.99
N VAL A 137 -18.36 4.34 2.67
CA VAL A 137 -19.57 4.34 1.83
C VAL A 137 -20.25 2.97 1.83
N VAL A 138 -19.47 1.89 1.72
CA VAL A 138 -20.01 0.52 1.76
C VAL A 138 -20.57 0.21 3.14
N PHE A 139 -19.96 0.70 4.22
CA PHE A 139 -20.44 0.50 5.58
C PHE A 139 -21.87 1.03 5.78
N ASP A 140 -22.24 2.14 5.17
CA ASP A 140 -23.61 2.67 5.21
C ASP A 140 -24.61 1.71 4.55
N ILE A 141 -24.21 1.03 3.47
CA ILE A 141 -25.01 -0.02 2.84
C ILE A 141 -25.11 -1.23 3.78
N LEU A 142 -24.01 -1.66 4.41
CA LEU A 142 -24.04 -2.79 5.34
C LEU A 142 -24.97 -2.53 6.53
N LEU A 143 -24.89 -1.33 7.12
CA LEU A 143 -25.72 -0.92 8.26
C LEU A 143 -27.22 -0.97 7.97
N ALA A 144 -27.64 -0.71 6.73
CA ALA A 144 -29.05 -0.76 6.35
C ALA A 144 -29.56 -2.15 5.97
N ASN A 145 -28.67 -3.08 5.64
CA ASN A 145 -29.04 -4.38 5.06
C ASN A 145 -28.71 -5.59 5.95
N LEU A 146 -27.80 -5.44 6.91
CA LEU A 146 -27.31 -6.53 7.75
C LEU A 146 -27.54 -6.24 9.23
N SER A 147 -27.73 -7.29 10.01
CA SER A 147 -27.73 -7.19 11.47
C SER A 147 -26.34 -6.83 11.99
N THR A 148 -26.28 -6.22 13.17
CA THR A 148 -25.01 -5.90 13.84
C THR A 148 -24.13 -7.14 14.02
N ALA A 149 -24.72 -8.31 14.28
CA ALA A 149 -23.99 -9.57 14.43
C ALA A 149 -23.31 -10.02 13.12
N GLU A 150 -23.99 -9.88 11.97
CA GLU A 150 -23.43 -10.20 10.65
C GLU A 150 -22.29 -9.25 10.28
N ILE A 151 -22.45 -7.95 10.56
CA ILE A 151 -21.40 -6.95 10.34
C ILE A 151 -20.17 -7.28 11.19
N ILE A 152 -20.36 -7.58 12.48
CA ILE A 152 -19.27 -8.00 13.37
C ILE A 152 -18.59 -9.27 12.83
N ALA A 153 -19.36 -10.25 12.35
CA ALA A 153 -18.81 -11.48 11.78
C ALA A 153 -17.96 -11.20 10.53
N ILE A 154 -18.43 -10.35 9.62
CA ILE A 154 -17.70 -9.96 8.40
C ILE A 154 -16.36 -9.30 8.75
N TYR A 155 -16.38 -8.25 9.58
CA TYR A 155 -15.15 -7.58 9.99
C TYR A 155 -14.24 -8.50 10.83
N GLY A 156 -14.80 -9.40 11.64
CA GLY A 156 -14.05 -10.41 12.37
C GLY A 156 -13.28 -11.36 11.45
N ILE A 157 -13.92 -11.84 10.39
CA ILE A 157 -13.27 -12.66 9.35
C ILE A 157 -12.18 -11.86 8.64
N MET A 158 -12.45 -10.61 8.26
CA MET A 158 -11.46 -9.73 7.63
C MET A 158 -10.26 -9.47 8.53
N MET A 159 -10.46 -9.28 9.84
CA MET A 159 -9.37 -9.14 10.80
C MET A 159 -8.53 -10.41 10.93
N ILE A 160 -9.16 -11.60 10.98
CA ILE A 160 -8.45 -12.88 11.00
C ILE A 160 -7.63 -13.04 9.71
N ALA A 161 -8.22 -12.78 8.55
CA ALA A 161 -7.53 -12.84 7.26
C ALA A 161 -6.33 -11.88 7.23
N THR A 162 -6.51 -10.65 7.70
CA THR A 162 -5.44 -9.65 7.83
C THR A 162 -4.30 -10.17 8.70
N TYR A 163 -4.63 -10.66 9.91
CA TYR A 163 -3.65 -11.21 10.83
C TYR A 163 -2.87 -12.38 10.22
N MET A 164 -3.56 -13.28 9.52
CA MET A 164 -2.93 -14.40 8.83
C MET A 164 -1.98 -13.94 7.72
N LEU A 165 -2.41 -13.01 6.85
CA LEU A 165 -1.58 -12.46 5.77
C LEU A 165 -0.29 -11.84 6.31
N PHE A 166 -0.38 -10.98 7.32
CA PHE A 166 0.80 -10.38 7.93
C PHE A 166 1.66 -11.39 8.67
N THR A 167 1.07 -12.39 9.33
CA THR A 167 1.83 -13.47 9.99
C THR A 167 2.66 -14.25 8.98
N ILE A 168 2.09 -14.57 7.82
CA ILE A 168 2.77 -15.27 6.72
C ILE A 168 3.87 -14.38 6.15
N ALA A 169 3.57 -13.13 5.80
CA ALA A 169 4.55 -12.20 5.24
C ALA A 169 5.74 -12.01 6.19
N LEU A 170 5.48 -11.79 7.48
CA LEU A 170 6.53 -11.65 8.49
C LEU A 170 7.33 -12.94 8.68
N ALA A 171 6.71 -14.12 8.55
CA ALA A 171 7.43 -15.39 8.60
C ALA A 171 8.32 -15.60 7.38
N GLY A 172 7.82 -15.28 6.18
CA GLY A 172 8.60 -15.30 4.94
C GLY A 172 9.82 -14.39 5.02
N LEU A 173 9.65 -13.16 5.48
CA LEU A 173 10.76 -12.20 5.63
C LEU A 173 11.79 -12.63 6.68
N ARG A 174 11.36 -13.23 7.80
CA ARG A 174 12.31 -13.81 8.76
C ARG A 174 13.10 -14.97 8.17
N LYS A 175 12.43 -15.88 7.45
CA LYS A 175 13.08 -17.01 6.77
C LYS A 175 14.12 -16.51 5.77
N LEU A 176 13.75 -15.50 4.97
CA LEU A 176 14.62 -14.90 3.97
C LEU A 176 15.85 -14.23 4.60
N MET A 177 15.65 -13.33 5.58
CA MET A 177 16.75 -12.55 6.15
C MET A 177 17.70 -13.38 7.02
N TYR A 178 17.15 -14.28 7.83
CA TYR A 178 17.92 -14.99 8.86
C TYR A 178 18.38 -16.39 8.45
N ALA A 179 18.09 -16.81 7.21
CA ALA A 179 18.27 -18.19 6.76
C ALA A 179 17.67 -19.21 7.75
N GLU A 180 16.57 -18.85 8.44
CA GLU A 180 15.92 -19.74 9.39
C GLU A 180 15.41 -20.97 8.62
N ALA A 181 15.92 -22.15 8.96
CA ALA A 181 15.41 -23.43 8.47
C ALA A 181 13.98 -23.62 9.01
N SER A 182 12.99 -23.10 8.28
CA SER A 182 11.59 -23.38 8.55
C SER A 182 11.10 -24.43 7.57
N GLU A 183 10.36 -25.42 8.10
CA GLU A 183 9.57 -26.34 7.28
C GLU A 183 8.78 -25.56 6.21
N ASP A 184 8.71 -26.14 5.01
CA ASP A 184 7.91 -25.61 3.91
C ASP A 184 6.43 -25.79 4.23
N THR A 185 5.91 -24.84 5.00
CA THR A 185 4.48 -24.75 5.30
C THR A 185 3.69 -24.54 3.99
N PHE A 186 2.44 -25.00 3.97
CA PHE A 186 1.51 -24.80 2.85
C PHE A 186 1.42 -23.32 2.42
N LEU A 187 1.51 -22.40 3.38
CA LEU A 187 1.48 -20.96 3.17
C LEU A 187 2.75 -20.43 2.46
N ASN A 188 3.93 -21.01 2.72
CA ASN A 188 5.16 -20.70 1.99
C ASN A 188 5.08 -21.14 0.52
N LYS A 189 4.36 -22.24 0.23
CA LYS A 189 4.09 -22.67 -1.15
C LYS A 189 3.12 -21.72 -1.87
N ILE A 190 2.10 -21.22 -1.18
CA ILE A 190 1.18 -20.19 -1.71
C ILE A 190 1.94 -18.89 -2.01
N ALA A 191 2.77 -18.41 -1.08
CA ALA A 191 3.56 -17.19 -1.28
C ALA A 191 4.51 -17.31 -2.49
N LYS A 192 5.19 -18.46 -2.63
CA LYS A 192 6.00 -18.77 -3.83
C LYS A 192 5.18 -18.79 -5.12
N MET A 193 3.95 -19.30 -5.07
CA MET A 193 3.03 -19.27 -6.22
C MET A 193 2.62 -17.84 -6.58
N ILE A 194 2.36 -16.97 -5.60
CA ILE A 194 1.99 -15.57 -5.86
C ILE A 194 3.19 -14.80 -6.43
N SER A 195 4.42 -15.05 -5.96
CA SER A 195 5.63 -14.37 -6.44
C SER A 195 6.09 -14.83 -7.83
N LEU A 196 5.75 -16.04 -8.27
CA LEU A 196 6.22 -16.60 -9.55
C LEU A 196 5.42 -16.09 -10.76
N TYR A 197 4.25 -15.50 -10.56
CA TYR A 197 3.32 -15.21 -11.65
C TYR A 197 2.90 -13.75 -11.70
N GLY A 198 3.37 -13.04 -12.73
CA GLY A 198 2.66 -11.89 -13.30
C GLY A 198 1.22 -12.21 -13.74
N MET A 199 0.80 -13.49 -13.70
CA MET A 199 -0.60 -13.92 -13.84
C MET A 199 -1.48 -13.63 -12.61
N ALA A 200 -0.93 -13.26 -11.44
CA ALA A 200 -1.76 -12.88 -10.30
C ALA A 200 -2.62 -11.64 -10.59
N ILE A 201 -2.07 -10.64 -11.31
CA ILE A 201 -2.80 -9.45 -11.76
C ILE A 201 -3.89 -9.82 -12.76
N LEU A 202 -3.59 -10.73 -13.71
CA LEU A 202 -4.58 -11.23 -14.67
C LEU A 202 -5.70 -12.02 -13.97
N GLY A 203 -5.37 -12.85 -12.97
CA GLY A 203 -6.34 -13.59 -12.16
C GLY A 203 -7.27 -12.68 -11.36
N ILE A 204 -6.74 -11.61 -10.74
CA ILE A 204 -7.54 -10.58 -10.08
C ILE A 204 -8.50 -9.91 -11.08
N GLY A 205 -8.00 -9.54 -12.26
CA GLY A 205 -8.82 -8.96 -13.32
C GLY A 205 -9.95 -9.89 -13.81
N ILE A 206 -9.69 -11.19 -13.92
CA ILE A 206 -10.69 -12.20 -14.31
C ILE A 206 -11.77 -12.34 -13.23
N ILE A 207 -11.40 -12.40 -11.95
CA ILE A 207 -12.34 -12.49 -10.82
C ILE A 207 -13.24 -11.24 -10.78
N ILE A 208 -12.64 -10.05 -10.86
CA ILE A 208 -13.37 -8.78 -10.91
C ILE A 208 -14.34 -8.78 -12.09
N LYS A 209 -13.88 -9.16 -13.30
CA LYS A 209 -14.73 -9.23 -14.49
C LYS A 209 -15.93 -10.17 -14.30
N HIS A 210 -15.72 -11.35 -13.72
CA HIS A 210 -16.81 -12.31 -13.47
C HIS A 210 -17.83 -11.75 -12.49
N ILE A 211 -17.39 -11.14 -11.39
CA ILE A 211 -18.30 -10.57 -10.39
C ILE A 211 -19.04 -9.36 -10.96
N LEU A 212 -18.35 -8.48 -11.70
CA LEU A 212 -18.99 -7.37 -12.41
C LEU A 212 -20.02 -7.85 -13.44
N GLY A 213 -19.78 -9.00 -14.08
CA GLY A 213 -20.72 -9.63 -14.99
C GLY A 213 -22.07 -9.98 -14.34
N ILE A 214 -22.10 -10.26 -13.04
CA ILE A 214 -23.34 -10.57 -12.29
C ILE A 214 -24.30 -9.38 -12.30
N PHE A 215 -23.79 -8.14 -12.29
CA PHE A 215 -24.63 -6.94 -12.28
C PHE A 215 -25.40 -6.75 -13.60
N SER A 216 -24.86 -7.26 -14.71
CA SER A 216 -25.49 -7.25 -16.03
C SER A 216 -26.51 -8.37 -16.25
N LEU A 217 -26.59 -9.35 -15.34
CA LEU A 217 -27.55 -10.45 -15.43
C LEU A 217 -28.91 -10.03 -14.85
N ASP A 218 -29.97 -10.63 -15.37
CA ASP A 218 -31.33 -10.52 -14.82
C ASP A 218 -31.51 -11.46 -13.62
N VAL A 219 -30.75 -11.21 -12.56
CA VAL A 219 -30.82 -11.91 -11.28
C VAL A 219 -31.43 -11.01 -10.21
N SER A 220 -31.92 -11.62 -9.13
CA SER A 220 -32.56 -10.87 -8.04
C SER A 220 -31.61 -9.83 -7.42
N THR A 221 -32.19 -8.76 -6.88
CA THR A 221 -31.45 -7.72 -6.14
C THR A 221 -30.61 -8.30 -5.01
N SER A 222 -31.11 -9.32 -4.32
CA SER A 222 -30.37 -10.02 -3.24
C SER A 222 -29.10 -10.72 -3.74
N ILE A 223 -29.14 -11.34 -4.93
CA ILE A 223 -27.95 -11.96 -5.54
C ILE A 223 -26.94 -10.89 -5.95
N LYS A 224 -27.40 -9.76 -6.51
CA LYS A 224 -26.52 -8.63 -6.84
C LYS A 224 -25.88 -8.03 -5.60
N ALA A 225 -26.64 -7.86 -4.51
CA ALA A 225 -26.13 -7.38 -3.22
C ALA A 225 -25.07 -8.32 -2.64
N PHE A 226 -25.33 -9.62 -2.68
CA PHE A 226 -24.38 -10.63 -2.22
C PHE A 226 -23.10 -10.64 -3.08
N GLY A 227 -23.23 -10.56 -4.40
CA GLY A 227 -22.09 -10.42 -5.31
C GLY A 227 -21.26 -9.16 -5.04
N PHE A 228 -21.92 -8.03 -4.76
CA PHE A 228 -21.27 -6.79 -4.35
C PHE A 228 -20.48 -6.96 -3.05
N LEU A 229 -21.09 -7.55 -2.02
CA LEU A 229 -20.44 -7.82 -0.74
C LEU A 229 -19.19 -8.68 -0.91
N LEU A 230 -19.28 -9.77 -1.70
CA LEU A 230 -18.14 -10.63 -1.99
C LEU A 230 -17.01 -9.89 -2.73
N LEU A 231 -17.36 -9.05 -3.72
CA LEU A 231 -16.37 -8.23 -4.43
C LEU A 231 -15.67 -7.28 -3.48
N TRP A 232 -16.42 -6.59 -2.61
CA TRP A 232 -15.87 -5.64 -1.65
C TRP A 232 -14.92 -6.32 -0.65
N ILE A 233 -15.32 -7.47 -0.08
CA ILE A 233 -14.45 -8.27 0.80
C ILE A 233 -13.18 -8.71 0.06
N PHE A 234 -13.34 -9.22 -1.17
CA PHE A 234 -12.20 -9.65 -2.00
C PHE A 234 -11.23 -8.50 -2.28
N CYS A 235 -11.73 -7.33 -2.69
CA CYS A 235 -10.91 -6.14 -2.93
C CYS A 235 -10.13 -5.72 -1.68
N ASN A 236 -10.77 -5.72 -0.51
CA ASN A 236 -10.09 -5.43 0.76
C ASN A 236 -8.98 -6.43 1.07
N ILE A 237 -9.23 -7.73 0.91
CA ILE A 237 -8.21 -8.77 1.10
C ILE A 237 -7.03 -8.58 0.13
N VAL A 238 -7.30 -8.24 -1.14
CA VAL A 238 -6.26 -7.96 -2.13
C VAL A 238 -5.40 -6.77 -1.70
N VAL A 239 -5.99 -5.67 -1.25
CA VAL A 239 -5.26 -4.49 -0.77
C VAL A 239 -4.38 -4.84 0.43
N LEU A 240 -4.89 -5.64 1.37
CA LEU A 240 -4.12 -6.13 2.51
C LEU A 240 -2.98 -7.05 2.09
N ALA A 241 -3.20 -7.93 1.12
CA ALA A 241 -2.16 -8.81 0.58
C ALA A 241 -1.05 -8.01 -0.12
N VAL A 242 -1.41 -7.01 -0.94
CA VAL A 242 -0.44 -6.06 -1.53
C VAL A 242 0.33 -5.34 -0.42
N SER A 243 -0.34 -4.91 0.64
CA SER A 243 0.32 -4.27 1.77
C SER A 243 1.33 -5.17 2.47
N ALA A 244 0.95 -6.42 2.74
CA ALA A 244 1.77 -7.38 3.48
C ALA A 244 2.94 -7.95 2.65
N PHE A 245 2.73 -8.27 1.38
CA PHE A 245 3.71 -8.97 0.54
C PHE A 245 4.49 -8.06 -0.41
N ILE A 246 4.02 -6.84 -0.66
CA ILE A 246 4.67 -5.91 -1.58
C ILE A 246 5.11 -4.66 -0.82
N GLY A 247 4.18 -3.96 -0.16
CA GLY A 247 4.49 -2.73 0.58
C GLY A 247 5.50 -2.97 1.71
N LEU A 248 5.22 -3.94 2.59
CA LEU A 248 6.06 -4.23 3.75
C LEU A 248 7.53 -4.53 3.38
N PRO A 249 7.87 -5.49 2.50
CA PRO A 249 9.27 -5.77 2.18
C PRO A 249 9.98 -4.58 1.52
N TYR A 250 9.30 -3.83 0.66
CA TYR A 250 9.87 -2.66 0.00
C TYR A 250 10.21 -1.53 0.98
N PHE A 251 9.31 -1.21 1.91
CA PHE A 251 9.60 -0.22 2.94
C PHE A 251 10.56 -0.75 4.01
N LEU A 252 10.64 -2.07 4.20
CA LEU A 252 11.67 -2.69 5.04
C LEU A 252 13.08 -2.53 4.42
N GLN A 253 13.22 -2.66 3.10
CA GLN A 253 14.45 -2.34 2.38
C GLN A 253 14.86 -0.88 2.62
N ALA A 254 13.92 0.06 2.51
CA ALA A 254 14.17 1.48 2.82
C ALA A 254 14.63 1.69 4.27
N TYR A 255 14.03 0.98 5.23
CA TYR A 255 14.42 1.01 6.63
C TYR A 255 15.87 0.53 6.82
N TYR A 256 16.29 -0.55 6.16
CA TYR A 256 17.66 -1.04 6.29
C TYR A 256 18.69 -0.14 5.61
N LYS A 257 18.36 0.45 4.45
CA LYS A 257 19.19 1.50 3.84
C LYS A 257 19.28 2.76 4.72
N TRP A 258 18.25 3.04 5.51
CA TRP A 258 18.32 4.11 6.53
C TRP A 258 19.25 3.73 7.67
N LYS A 259 19.14 2.49 8.16
CA LYS A 259 19.85 1.96 9.33
C LYS A 259 21.35 1.76 9.10
N TYR A 260 21.75 1.25 7.94
CA TYR A 260 23.13 0.93 7.55
C TYR A 260 23.55 1.70 6.28
N PRO A 261 23.50 3.04 6.30
CA PRO A 261 23.58 3.83 5.08
C PRO A 261 24.96 3.79 4.43
N GLU A 262 26.05 3.65 5.19
CA GLU A 262 27.41 3.60 4.63
C GLU A 262 27.73 2.21 4.08
N GLU A 263 27.29 1.17 4.78
CA GLU A 263 27.47 -0.22 4.36
C GLU A 263 26.74 -0.49 3.04
N TYR A 264 25.48 -0.06 2.92
CA TYR A 264 24.73 -0.13 1.66
C TYR A 264 25.37 0.72 0.56
N ARG A 265 25.80 1.94 0.87
CA ARG A 265 26.49 2.80 -0.11
C ARG A 265 27.73 2.12 -0.70
N ASN A 266 28.56 1.56 0.17
CA ASN A 266 29.80 0.88 -0.22
C ASN A 266 29.50 -0.40 -1.02
N TRP A 267 28.51 -1.19 -0.58
CA TRP A 267 28.08 -2.40 -1.28
C TRP A 267 27.49 -2.11 -2.67
N GLU A 268 26.73 -1.02 -2.82
CA GLU A 268 26.21 -0.57 -4.13
C GLU A 268 27.25 0.16 -4.98
N GLY A 269 28.48 0.35 -4.48
CA GLY A 269 29.55 1.05 -5.18
C GLY A 269 29.23 2.52 -5.47
N LYS A 270 28.45 3.19 -4.61
CA LYS A 270 28.03 4.58 -4.79
C LYS A 270 28.98 5.54 -4.09
N SER A 271 29.29 6.65 -4.76
CA SER A 271 29.96 7.77 -4.09
C SER A 271 29.06 8.41 -3.02
N VAL A 272 29.66 9.12 -2.06
CA VAL A 272 28.93 9.88 -1.03
C VAL A 272 27.93 10.86 -1.67
N GLU A 273 28.32 11.52 -2.77
CA GLU A 273 27.45 12.46 -3.48
C GLU A 273 26.27 11.78 -4.17
N GLU A 274 26.48 10.64 -4.84
CA GLU A 274 25.39 9.89 -5.47
C GLU A 274 24.40 9.35 -4.44
N TRP A 275 24.89 8.88 -3.29
CA TRP A 275 24.07 8.29 -2.25
C TRP A 275 23.23 9.32 -1.50
N TYR A 276 23.87 10.34 -0.93
CA TYR A 276 23.19 11.32 -0.09
C TYR A 276 22.62 12.49 -0.88
N GLY A 277 23.19 12.82 -2.03
CA GLY A 277 22.86 13.99 -2.84
C GLY A 277 23.53 15.27 -2.33
N LYS A 278 24.00 16.10 -3.28
CA LYS A 278 24.67 17.37 -3.02
C LYS A 278 23.94 18.29 -2.04
N GLN A 279 22.61 18.40 -2.15
CA GLN A 279 21.83 19.26 -1.25
C GLN A 279 21.95 18.85 0.22
N TYR A 280 21.93 17.54 0.48
CA TYR A 280 22.04 17.00 1.83
C TYR A 280 23.45 17.23 2.37
N LEU A 281 24.47 16.93 1.58
CA LEU A 281 25.87 17.08 1.95
C LEU A 281 26.28 18.53 2.23
N ASN A 282 25.68 19.50 1.55
CA ASN A 282 25.90 20.93 1.86
C ASN A 282 25.55 21.28 3.32
N LYS A 283 24.64 20.53 3.95
CA LYS A 283 24.24 20.69 5.35
C LYS A 283 24.91 19.69 6.29
N HIS A 284 25.55 18.65 5.74
CA HIS A 284 26.10 17.48 6.44
C HIS A 284 27.52 17.20 5.95
N LYS A 285 28.42 18.19 6.10
CA LYS A 285 29.79 18.12 5.58
C LYS A 285 30.64 17.05 6.28
N GLU A 286 30.24 16.63 7.48
CA GLU A 286 30.86 15.53 8.22
C GLU A 286 30.87 14.21 7.43
N LEU A 287 29.87 13.97 6.58
CA LEU A 287 29.78 12.76 5.76
C LEU A 287 30.82 12.72 4.63
N LEU A 288 31.36 13.88 4.22
CA LEU A 288 32.42 13.95 3.21
C LEU A 288 33.77 13.49 3.75
N LYS A 289 33.95 13.45 5.08
CA LYS A 289 35.21 13.03 5.72
C LYS A 289 35.30 11.51 5.90
N ASN A 290 34.17 10.82 5.81
CA ASN A 290 34.05 9.37 5.98
C ASN A 290 33.85 8.64 4.63
N GLY A 291 34.01 9.38 3.52
CA GLY A 291 33.75 8.94 2.15
C GLY A 291 34.96 8.34 1.45
#